data_AF-A0A1X2ZVG3-F1
#
_entry.id   AF-A0A1X2ZVG3-F1
#
_cell.length_a   1.000
_cell.length_b   1.000
_cell.length_c   1.000
_cell.angle_alpha   90.00
_cell.angle_beta   90.00
_cell.angle_gamma   90.00
#
_symmetry.space_group_name_H-M   'P 1'
#
loop_
_entity.id
_entity.type
_entity.pdbx_description
1 polymer ?
#
loop_
_entity_poly.entity_id
_entity_poly.type
_entity_poly.pdbx_seq_one_letter_code
_entity_poly.pdbx_strand_id
1 'polypeptide(L)'
;MAMENPFEGKEIWFGVGSQDLYGEEALRQVAQQTGEMVDFLNATGKIPAKIVLKPTLKSSDGVKAFMTEASANPNVIGVITWCHTFSPAKMWIRGLEVLTKPLLQLATQHHREIPWETIDMDFMNLNQAAHGDREFGYIVSRLGIPRKIVVGHYTDPEVAEKVGTWARACAGWDASQNMKVMRWGDNMRNVAVTEGDKTEAERVFGASINTWAVNDLVAAYEKVKDSQVKDLIEDYKAKYDVAPELLDSRYDELFIAAKEEAAMVNMMRENGCTAGVDNFEDLGTLPQLPGVGPQRFPSEYGWGFSAEGDWKTSVLVRIGAVMGYGLEGGASLMEDYSYNFVPGNEFDMGSHMLEVSPSIGTIAKPKLAIYPLGIGGKSDPVRLVFSGKPADAVVVSMADERERFRLLMDEVTIVEPQGSLKNLPCARAVWKPKPDLKTAVQCWITAGGSHHTCMTTSVGREAWEDFARIAGVELAVIDENTNARQFEKELELSEMYHRLNNRH
;
A
#
# COMPACT_ATOMS: atom_id res chain seq x y z
N MET A 1 9.56 12.50 13.89
CA MET A 1 8.23 13.04 13.52
C MET A 1 7.49 11.88 12.91
N ALA A 2 6.32 11.55 13.48
CA ALA A 2 5.46 10.50 12.97
C ALA A 2 5.07 10.76 11.51
N MET A 3 4.69 9.72 10.77
CA MET A 3 4.15 9.82 9.42
C MET A 3 3.05 10.89 9.34
N GLU A 4 3.15 11.81 8.37
CA GLU A 4 2.09 12.77 8.08
C GLU A 4 0.83 12.02 7.60
N ASN A 5 -0.34 12.50 8.01
CA ASN A 5 -1.61 11.87 7.65
C ASN A 5 -1.82 11.92 6.12
N PRO A 6 -1.76 10.78 5.40
CA PRO A 6 -1.86 10.78 3.94
C PRO A 6 -3.26 11.15 3.43
N PHE A 7 -4.25 11.22 4.32
CA PHE A 7 -5.62 11.62 4.00
C PHE A 7 -5.91 13.10 4.31
N GLU A 8 -4.99 13.80 4.98
CA GLU A 8 -5.18 15.20 5.32
C GLU A 8 -5.27 16.06 4.05
N GLY A 9 -6.33 16.87 3.96
CA GLY A 9 -6.60 17.69 2.77
C GLY A 9 -7.01 16.91 1.52
N LYS A 10 -7.13 15.58 1.59
CA LYS A 10 -7.59 14.75 0.47
C LYS A 10 -9.11 14.62 0.43
N GLU A 11 -9.65 14.53 -0.78
CA GLU A 11 -11.07 14.46 -1.08
C GLU A 11 -11.40 13.28 -1.99
N ILE A 12 -12.59 12.72 -1.81
CA ILE A 12 -13.24 11.82 -2.76
C ILE A 12 -14.49 12.53 -3.26
N TRP A 13 -14.62 12.71 -4.57
CA TRP A 13 -15.77 13.40 -5.13
C TRP A 13 -16.93 12.45 -5.39
N PHE A 14 -18.13 12.85 -4.99
CA PHE A 14 -19.36 12.09 -5.20
C PHE A 14 -20.18 12.74 -6.32
N GLY A 15 -20.25 12.07 -7.47
CA GLY A 15 -21.02 12.49 -8.65
C GLY A 15 -22.33 11.69 -8.78
N VAL A 16 -23.46 12.41 -8.84
CA VAL A 16 -24.79 11.80 -8.98
C VAL A 16 -25.30 11.92 -10.40
N GLY A 17 -25.69 10.81 -11.01
CA GLY A 17 -26.32 10.78 -12.33
C GLY A 17 -27.82 11.05 -12.30
N SER A 18 -28.27 11.94 -13.19
CA SER A 18 -29.69 12.15 -13.51
C SER A 18 -29.85 12.72 -14.94
N GLN A 19 -31.03 13.29 -15.24
CA GLN A 19 -31.37 14.01 -16.48
C GLN A 19 -32.50 15.01 -16.23
N ASP A 20 -32.57 16.07 -17.06
CA ASP A 20 -33.56 17.15 -16.88
C ASP A 20 -35.02 16.72 -17.13
N LEU A 21 -35.25 15.58 -17.79
CA LEU A 21 -36.60 15.08 -18.11
C LEU A 21 -37.48 14.82 -16.87
N TYR A 22 -36.88 14.64 -15.69
CA TYR A 22 -37.62 14.38 -14.44
C TYR A 22 -38.19 15.64 -13.77
N GLY A 23 -37.84 16.83 -14.28
CA GLY A 23 -38.30 18.11 -13.72
C GLY A 23 -37.54 18.55 -12.46
N GLU A 24 -37.65 19.84 -12.13
CA GLU A 24 -36.85 20.46 -11.06
C GLU A 24 -37.14 19.90 -9.67
N GLU A 25 -38.40 19.53 -9.39
CA GLU A 25 -38.77 19.02 -8.07
C GLU A 25 -38.14 17.64 -7.79
N ALA A 26 -38.13 16.74 -8.77
CA ALA A 26 -37.45 15.45 -8.64
C ALA A 26 -35.94 15.66 -8.46
N LEU A 27 -35.33 16.58 -9.22
CA LEU A 27 -33.90 16.90 -9.09
C LEU A 27 -33.55 17.50 -7.71
N ARG A 28 -34.45 18.29 -7.12
CA ARG A 28 -34.31 18.81 -5.75
C ARG A 28 -34.33 17.67 -4.73
N GLN A 29 -35.21 16.68 -4.90
CA GLN A 29 -35.26 15.49 -4.05
C GLN A 29 -34.01 14.62 -4.21
N VAL A 30 -33.52 14.42 -5.45
CA VAL A 30 -32.24 13.73 -5.71
C VAL A 30 -31.10 14.42 -4.95
N ALA A 31 -31.00 15.74 -5.05
CA ALA A 31 -29.96 16.51 -4.36
C ALA A 31 -30.05 16.39 -2.83
N GLN A 32 -31.26 16.48 -2.26
CA GLN A 32 -31.49 16.31 -0.83
C GLN A 32 -31.08 14.90 -0.35
N GLN A 33 -31.63 13.87 -1.00
CA GLN A 33 -31.38 12.47 -0.63
C GLN A 33 -29.90 12.10 -0.74
N THR A 34 -29.21 12.61 -1.76
CA THR A 34 -27.76 12.38 -1.87
C THR A 34 -26.98 13.12 -0.79
N GLY A 35 -27.40 14.34 -0.43
CA GLY A 35 -26.81 15.08 0.69
C GLY A 35 -26.84 14.26 1.99
N GLU A 36 -28.02 13.72 2.33
CA GLU A 36 -28.20 12.85 3.50
C GLU A 36 -27.28 11.62 3.47
N MET A 37 -27.11 11.00 2.29
CA MET A 37 -26.24 9.83 2.12
C MET A 37 -24.76 10.17 2.30
N VAL A 38 -24.30 11.28 1.71
CA VAL A 38 -22.90 11.73 1.83
C VAL A 38 -22.59 12.15 3.26
N ASP A 39 -23.51 12.85 3.92
CA ASP A 39 -23.38 13.21 5.33
C ASP A 39 -23.29 11.96 6.22
N PHE A 40 -24.13 10.96 5.97
CA PHE A 40 -24.07 9.68 6.68
C PHE A 40 -22.71 8.99 6.48
N LEU A 41 -22.27 8.81 5.23
CA LEU A 41 -21.01 8.12 4.93
C LEU A 41 -19.80 8.82 5.56
N ASN A 42 -19.76 10.16 5.51
CA ASN A 42 -18.73 10.95 6.19
C ASN A 42 -18.76 10.80 7.72
N ALA A 43 -19.95 10.68 8.31
CA ALA A 43 -20.12 10.53 9.76
C ALA A 43 -19.74 9.15 10.31
N THR A 44 -19.55 8.13 9.45
CA THR A 44 -19.19 6.76 9.89
C THR A 44 -17.82 6.68 10.56
N GLY A 45 -16.89 7.57 10.22
CA GLY A 45 -15.48 7.47 10.61
C GLY A 45 -14.72 6.29 9.97
N LYS A 46 -15.36 5.52 9.07
CA LYS A 46 -14.76 4.35 8.39
C LYS A 46 -14.02 4.73 7.11
N ILE A 47 -14.39 5.85 6.50
CA ILE A 47 -13.81 6.35 5.25
C ILE A 47 -12.78 7.41 5.63
N PRO A 48 -11.48 7.18 5.39
CA PRO A 48 -10.42 8.02 5.95
C PRO A 48 -10.25 9.37 5.23
N ALA A 49 -10.84 9.54 4.04
CA ALA A 49 -10.87 10.80 3.28
C ALA A 49 -12.29 11.37 3.19
N LYS A 50 -12.41 12.70 3.14
CA LYS A 50 -13.71 13.38 3.08
C LYS A 50 -14.39 13.13 1.73
N ILE A 51 -15.65 12.70 1.76
CA ILE A 51 -16.51 12.66 0.58
C ILE A 51 -17.13 14.03 0.36
N VAL A 52 -16.94 14.59 -0.84
CA VAL A 52 -17.45 15.89 -1.25
C VAL A 52 -18.51 15.70 -2.33
N LEU A 53 -19.76 16.04 -1.98
CA LEU A 53 -20.87 16.04 -2.93
C LEU A 53 -20.69 17.15 -3.97
N LYS A 54 -20.81 16.80 -5.25
CA LYS A 54 -20.79 17.75 -6.36
C LYS A 54 -22.20 17.87 -6.98
N PRO A 55 -22.48 18.93 -7.75
CA PRO A 55 -23.80 19.12 -8.37
C PRO A 55 -24.22 17.92 -9.22
N THR A 56 -25.52 17.63 -9.26
CA THR A 56 -26.09 16.52 -10.05
C THR A 56 -25.70 16.64 -11.53
N LEU A 57 -25.21 15.55 -12.09
CA LEU A 57 -24.74 15.44 -13.46
C LEU A 57 -25.91 15.07 -14.38
N LYS A 58 -26.31 16.01 -15.23
CA LYS A 58 -27.54 15.92 -16.04
C LYS A 58 -27.31 16.03 -17.56
N SER A 59 -26.10 16.35 -17.97
CA SER A 59 -25.72 16.51 -19.38
C SER A 59 -24.31 16.01 -19.64
N SER A 60 -23.99 15.74 -20.91
CA SER A 60 -22.66 15.26 -21.30
C SER A 60 -21.56 16.27 -21.01
N ASP A 61 -21.83 17.57 -21.22
CA ASP A 61 -20.87 18.63 -20.92
C ASP A 61 -20.65 18.79 -19.42
N GLY A 62 -21.71 18.64 -18.60
CA GLY A 62 -21.60 18.65 -17.15
C GLY A 62 -20.75 17.50 -16.62
N VAL A 63 -20.95 16.28 -17.12
CA VAL A 63 -20.12 15.12 -16.76
C VAL A 63 -18.66 15.34 -17.18
N LYS A 64 -18.43 15.84 -18.40
CA LYS A 64 -17.06 16.13 -18.88
C LYS A 64 -16.36 17.16 -18.00
N ALA A 65 -17.05 18.25 -17.65
CA ALA A 65 -16.48 19.29 -16.80
C ALA A 65 -16.12 18.74 -15.41
N PHE A 66 -17.03 17.98 -14.78
CA PHE A 66 -16.79 17.34 -13.48
C PHE A 66 -15.57 16.42 -13.50
N MET A 67 -15.46 15.53 -14.49
CA MET A 67 -14.33 14.60 -14.58
C MET A 67 -13.01 15.31 -14.90
N THR A 68 -13.04 16.38 -15.72
CA THR A 68 -11.85 17.19 -16.00
C THR A 68 -11.36 17.91 -14.74
N GLU A 69 -12.27 18.50 -13.96
CA GLU A 69 -11.96 19.21 -12.72
C GLU A 69 -11.42 18.23 -11.65
N ALA A 70 -12.02 17.05 -11.53
CA ALA A 70 -11.54 16.00 -10.63
C ALA A 70 -10.12 15.53 -11.01
N SER A 71 -9.86 15.28 -12.30
CA SER A 71 -8.55 14.87 -12.81
C SER A 71 -7.46 15.91 -12.55
N ALA A 72 -7.78 17.19 -12.67
CA ALA A 72 -6.82 18.28 -12.51
C ALA A 72 -6.55 18.68 -11.05
N ASN A 73 -7.40 18.27 -10.12
CA ASN A 73 -7.29 18.67 -8.71
C ASN A 73 -6.34 17.72 -7.94
N PRO A 74 -5.22 18.22 -7.35
CA PRO A 74 -4.27 17.39 -6.60
C PRO A 74 -4.82 16.86 -5.27
N ASN A 75 -5.90 17.45 -4.75
CA ASN A 75 -6.54 16.99 -3.52
C ASN A 75 -7.52 15.83 -3.75
N VAL A 76 -7.99 15.64 -4.99
CA VAL A 76 -8.94 14.58 -5.31
C VAL A 76 -8.18 13.28 -5.56
N ILE A 77 -8.43 12.27 -4.74
CA ILE A 77 -7.78 10.95 -4.84
C ILE A 77 -8.70 9.89 -5.45
N GLY A 78 -10.00 10.17 -5.60
CA GLY A 78 -10.95 9.24 -6.19
C GLY A 78 -12.29 9.88 -6.50
N VAL A 79 -13.07 9.22 -7.36
CA VAL A 79 -14.43 9.60 -7.74
C VAL A 79 -15.38 8.45 -7.45
N ILE A 80 -16.43 8.73 -6.68
CA ILE A 80 -17.60 7.86 -6.52
C ILE A 80 -18.69 8.34 -7.48
N THR A 81 -19.28 7.42 -8.24
CA THR A 81 -20.46 7.67 -9.06
C THR A 81 -21.63 6.81 -8.61
N TRP A 82 -22.81 7.42 -8.57
CA TRP A 82 -24.08 6.73 -8.34
C TRP A 82 -25.15 7.32 -9.26
N CYS A 83 -25.88 6.47 -9.98
CA CYS A 83 -27.02 6.90 -10.79
C CYS A 83 -28.31 6.78 -9.96
N HIS A 84 -28.66 7.84 -9.22
CA HIS A 84 -29.90 7.90 -8.42
C HIS A 84 -31.14 7.62 -9.30
N THR A 85 -31.22 8.34 -10.41
CA THR A 85 -32.22 8.12 -11.47
C THR A 85 -31.54 7.53 -12.71
N PHE A 86 -32.30 7.22 -13.75
CA PHE A 86 -31.70 6.80 -15.02
C PHE A 86 -30.97 7.99 -15.65
N SER A 87 -29.67 7.83 -15.84
CA SER A 87 -28.76 8.81 -16.46
C SER A 87 -28.20 8.19 -17.74
N PRO A 88 -28.74 8.55 -18.93
CA PRO A 88 -28.41 7.86 -20.18
C PRO A 88 -26.90 7.77 -20.45
N ALA A 89 -26.34 6.56 -20.51
CA ALA A 89 -24.90 6.34 -20.35
C ALA A 89 -24.02 7.06 -21.39
N LYS A 90 -24.56 7.32 -22.58
CA LYS A 90 -23.86 8.08 -23.63
C LYS A 90 -23.38 9.46 -23.17
N MET A 91 -24.07 10.09 -22.21
CA MET A 91 -23.64 11.38 -21.68
C MET A 91 -22.30 11.29 -20.93
N TRP A 92 -21.99 10.11 -20.36
CA TRP A 92 -20.81 9.90 -19.53
C TRP A 92 -19.52 9.66 -20.32
N ILE A 93 -19.62 9.23 -21.58
CA ILE A 93 -18.46 8.79 -22.40
C ILE A 93 -17.33 9.81 -22.37
N ARG A 94 -17.60 11.06 -22.75
CA ARG A 94 -16.57 12.11 -22.86
C ARG A 94 -15.94 12.50 -21.53
N GLY A 95 -16.64 12.32 -20.41
CA GLY A 95 -16.07 12.57 -19.09
C GLY A 95 -15.26 11.39 -18.59
N LEU A 96 -15.76 10.17 -18.78
CA LEU A 96 -15.07 8.94 -18.43
C LEU A 96 -13.74 8.79 -19.20
N GLU A 97 -13.66 9.21 -20.46
CA GLU A 97 -12.42 9.20 -21.24
C GLU A 97 -11.33 10.15 -20.74
N VAL A 98 -11.67 11.19 -19.98
CA VAL A 98 -10.70 12.18 -19.44
C VAL A 98 -10.47 12.03 -17.93
N LEU A 99 -11.14 11.07 -17.29
CA LEU A 99 -10.97 10.80 -15.87
C LEU A 99 -9.62 10.09 -15.65
N THR A 100 -8.75 10.69 -14.84
CA THR A 100 -7.46 10.11 -14.44
C THR A 100 -7.45 9.64 -12.99
N LYS A 101 -8.54 9.88 -12.25
CA LYS A 101 -8.68 9.46 -10.85
C LYS A 101 -9.37 8.10 -10.77
N PRO A 102 -9.05 7.27 -9.76
CA PRO A 102 -9.76 6.03 -9.44
C PRO A 102 -11.28 6.20 -9.44
N LEU A 103 -12.00 5.23 -10.00
CA LEU A 103 -13.46 5.23 -10.07
C LEU A 103 -14.06 4.13 -9.18
N LEU A 104 -15.06 4.50 -8.37
CA LEU A 104 -15.94 3.59 -7.65
C LEU A 104 -17.39 3.81 -8.11
N GLN A 105 -18.06 2.73 -8.51
CA GLN A 105 -19.49 2.72 -8.73
C GLN A 105 -20.20 2.22 -7.47
N LEU A 106 -20.98 3.09 -6.83
CA LEU A 106 -21.78 2.74 -5.66
C LEU A 106 -23.20 2.41 -6.11
N ALA A 107 -23.52 1.12 -6.21
CA ALA A 107 -24.85 0.63 -6.55
C ALA A 107 -25.70 0.57 -5.26
N THR A 108 -26.42 1.66 -5.00
CA THR A 108 -27.16 1.87 -3.74
C THR A 108 -28.52 2.53 -4.00
N GLN A 109 -29.27 2.79 -2.93
CA GLN A 109 -30.54 3.50 -2.95
C GLN A 109 -30.76 4.26 -1.64
N HIS A 110 -31.57 5.33 -1.68
CA HIS A 110 -31.88 6.14 -0.49
C HIS A 110 -32.82 5.40 0.48
N HIS A 111 -33.95 4.91 0.00
CA HIS A 111 -34.88 4.14 0.82
C HIS A 111 -34.35 2.72 1.09
N ARG A 112 -34.64 2.15 2.27
CA ARG A 112 -34.16 0.81 2.63
C ARG A 112 -35.08 -0.31 2.11
N GLU A 113 -36.39 -0.12 2.26
CA GLU A 113 -37.40 -1.10 1.91
C GLU A 113 -38.32 -0.55 0.83
N ILE A 114 -38.84 -1.42 -0.03
CA ILE A 114 -39.89 -1.08 -0.98
C ILE A 114 -41.13 -0.66 -0.17
N PRO A 115 -41.68 0.55 -0.36
CA PRO A 115 -42.83 1.01 0.41
C PRO A 115 -44.13 0.43 -0.18
N TRP A 116 -44.37 -0.86 0.05
CA TRP A 116 -45.41 -1.67 -0.61
C TRP A 116 -46.81 -1.03 -0.69
N GLU A 117 -47.24 -0.35 0.36
CA GLU A 117 -48.57 0.25 0.44
C GLU A 117 -48.68 1.62 -0.25
N THR A 118 -47.55 2.28 -0.52
CA THR A 118 -47.52 3.68 -1.01
C THR A 118 -46.71 3.87 -2.29
N ILE A 119 -46.07 2.82 -2.80
CA ILE A 119 -45.29 2.88 -4.04
C ILE A 119 -46.18 3.25 -5.23
N ASP A 120 -45.77 4.28 -5.95
CA ASP A 120 -46.43 4.77 -7.16
C ASP A 120 -45.41 5.12 -8.25
N MET A 121 -45.89 5.71 -9.36
CA MET A 121 -45.03 6.07 -10.48
C MET A 121 -44.09 7.24 -10.18
N ASP A 122 -44.43 8.14 -9.25
CA ASP A 122 -43.54 9.23 -8.86
C ASP A 122 -42.36 8.66 -8.06
N PHE A 123 -42.62 7.73 -7.15
CA PHE A 123 -41.59 6.98 -6.46
C PHE A 123 -40.68 6.22 -7.44
N MET A 124 -41.27 5.51 -8.41
CA MET A 124 -40.52 4.74 -9.41
C MET A 124 -39.73 5.63 -10.38
N ASN A 125 -40.21 6.84 -10.69
CA ASN A 125 -39.48 7.80 -11.51
C ASN A 125 -38.31 8.44 -10.74
N LEU A 126 -38.39 8.54 -9.42
CA LEU A 126 -37.31 9.08 -8.60
C LEU A 126 -36.28 8.01 -8.23
N ASN A 127 -36.71 6.86 -7.71
CA ASN A 127 -35.85 5.88 -7.06
C ASN A 127 -35.53 4.71 -7.99
N GLN A 128 -34.76 4.98 -9.04
CA GLN A 128 -34.57 4.02 -10.14
C GLN A 128 -33.12 3.61 -10.40
N ALA A 129 -32.29 3.69 -9.37
CA ALA A 129 -30.89 3.27 -9.40
C ALA A 129 -30.70 1.80 -9.85
N ALA A 130 -31.67 0.92 -9.55
CA ALA A 130 -31.61 -0.49 -9.92
C ALA A 130 -31.32 -0.71 -11.42
N HIS A 131 -31.90 0.07 -12.32
CA HIS A 131 -31.56 0.03 -13.75
C HIS A 131 -30.67 1.18 -14.22
N GLY A 132 -30.68 2.33 -13.53
CA GLY A 132 -29.75 3.43 -13.80
C GLY A 132 -28.27 3.01 -13.65
N ASP A 133 -27.93 2.36 -12.53
CA ASP A 133 -26.57 1.89 -12.28
C ASP A 133 -26.17 0.75 -13.23
N ARG A 134 -27.11 -0.07 -13.71
CA ARG A 134 -26.82 -1.11 -14.71
C ARG A 134 -26.47 -0.53 -16.08
N GLU A 135 -27.18 0.52 -16.49
CA GLU A 135 -26.88 1.27 -17.72
C GLU A 135 -25.52 1.98 -17.64
N PHE A 136 -25.22 2.64 -16.51
CA PHE A 136 -23.88 3.19 -16.29
C PHE A 136 -22.81 2.08 -16.26
N GLY A 137 -23.10 0.95 -15.61
CA GLY A 137 -22.21 -0.20 -15.57
C GLY A 137 -21.87 -0.73 -16.96
N TYR A 138 -22.83 -0.73 -17.91
CA TYR A 138 -22.58 -1.06 -19.31
C TYR A 138 -21.55 -0.12 -19.93
N ILE A 139 -21.70 1.21 -19.81
CA ILE A 139 -20.80 2.12 -20.53
C ILE A 139 -19.37 2.07 -19.97
N VAL A 140 -19.22 1.96 -18.65
CA VAL A 140 -17.89 1.86 -18.04
C VAL A 140 -17.20 0.57 -18.51
N SER A 141 -17.91 -0.56 -18.54
CA SER A 141 -17.36 -1.82 -19.06
C SER A 141 -17.13 -1.80 -20.58
N ARG A 142 -17.97 -1.09 -21.35
CA ARG A 142 -17.83 -0.93 -22.80
C ARG A 142 -16.61 -0.10 -23.20
N LEU A 143 -16.24 0.89 -22.38
CA LEU A 143 -14.98 1.65 -22.48
C LEU A 143 -13.81 0.90 -21.80
N GLY A 144 -14.14 -0.20 -21.10
CA GLY A 144 -13.26 -1.05 -20.32
C GLY A 144 -12.69 -0.41 -19.07
N ILE A 145 -13.15 0.76 -18.63
CA ILE A 145 -12.50 1.52 -17.55
C ILE A 145 -12.47 0.71 -16.23
N PRO A 146 -11.30 0.55 -15.57
CA PRO A 146 -11.21 -0.12 -14.29
C PRO A 146 -12.04 0.61 -13.24
N ARG A 147 -12.81 -0.13 -12.44
CA ARG A 147 -13.60 0.43 -11.34
C ARG A 147 -13.74 -0.55 -10.19
N LYS A 148 -13.88 0.00 -8.98
CA LYS A 148 -14.50 -0.74 -7.86
C LYS A 148 -16.02 -0.68 -8.00
N ILE A 149 -16.70 -1.77 -7.64
CA ILE A 149 -18.17 -1.79 -7.52
C ILE A 149 -18.49 -2.15 -6.07
N VAL A 150 -19.27 -1.31 -5.40
CA VAL A 150 -19.81 -1.58 -4.06
C VAL A 150 -21.33 -1.61 -4.16
N VAL A 151 -21.95 -2.65 -3.62
CA VAL A 151 -23.39 -2.87 -3.69
C VAL A 151 -23.93 -2.99 -2.28
N GLY A 152 -25.00 -2.26 -1.97
CA GLY A 152 -25.66 -2.31 -0.66
C GLY A 152 -26.37 -1.00 -0.34
N HIS A 153 -27.17 -0.99 0.73
CA HIS A 153 -27.75 0.25 1.23
C HIS A 153 -26.65 1.10 1.88
N TYR A 154 -26.66 2.42 1.68
CA TYR A 154 -25.59 3.30 2.18
C TYR A 154 -25.46 3.31 3.71
N THR A 155 -26.48 2.85 4.44
CA THR A 155 -26.42 2.70 5.91
C THR A 155 -25.89 1.35 6.37
N ASP A 156 -25.62 0.41 5.45
CA ASP A 156 -24.97 -0.86 5.76
C ASP A 156 -23.50 -0.61 6.13
N PRO A 157 -23.05 -1.03 7.33
CA PRO A 157 -21.65 -0.89 7.73
C PRO A 157 -20.66 -1.46 6.70
N GLU A 158 -21.00 -2.56 6.03
CA GLU A 158 -20.13 -3.20 5.03
C GLU A 158 -19.87 -2.27 3.84
N VAL A 159 -20.85 -1.44 3.45
CA VAL A 159 -20.69 -0.46 2.36
C VAL A 159 -19.66 0.59 2.74
N ALA A 160 -19.75 1.15 3.95
CA ALA A 160 -18.79 2.14 4.44
C ALA A 160 -17.38 1.54 4.58
N GLU A 161 -17.28 0.28 5.00
CA GLU A 161 -16.01 -0.45 5.11
C GLU A 161 -15.37 -0.68 3.74
N LYS A 162 -16.11 -1.16 2.74
CA LYS A 162 -15.59 -1.35 1.37
C LYS A 162 -15.18 -0.04 0.70
N VAL A 163 -15.96 1.03 0.89
CA VAL A 163 -15.59 2.36 0.40
C VAL A 163 -14.34 2.87 1.12
N GLY A 164 -14.23 2.61 2.43
CA GLY A 164 -13.04 2.93 3.23
C GLY A 164 -11.78 2.19 2.75
N THR A 165 -11.88 0.89 2.47
CA THR A 165 -10.78 0.09 1.91
C THR A 165 -10.34 0.62 0.54
N TRP A 166 -11.30 0.92 -0.34
CA TRP A 166 -10.99 1.52 -1.64
C TRP A 166 -10.35 2.90 -1.52
N ALA A 167 -10.80 3.74 -0.58
CA ALA A 167 -10.21 5.05 -0.31
C ALA A 167 -8.73 4.94 0.14
N ARG A 168 -8.38 3.89 0.90
CA ARG A 168 -6.99 3.59 1.28
C ARG A 168 -6.15 3.22 0.08
N ALA A 169 -6.67 2.39 -0.83
CA ALA A 169 -6.00 2.06 -2.09
C ALA A 169 -5.79 3.32 -2.97
N CYS A 170 -6.77 4.23 -3.00
CA CYS A 170 -6.64 5.53 -3.68
C CYS A 170 -5.50 6.38 -3.09
N ALA A 171 -5.35 6.41 -1.76
CA ALA A 171 -4.23 7.10 -1.12
C ALA A 171 -2.89 6.41 -1.40
N GLY A 172 -2.85 5.08 -1.43
CA GLY A 172 -1.67 4.32 -1.86
C GLY A 172 -1.25 4.66 -3.28
N TRP A 173 -2.22 4.77 -4.20
CA TRP A 173 -1.99 5.21 -5.58
C TRP A 173 -1.49 6.66 -5.67
N ASP A 174 -2.13 7.60 -4.96
CA ASP A 174 -1.69 8.99 -4.89
C ASP A 174 -0.25 9.11 -4.35
N ALA A 175 0.09 8.36 -3.30
CA ALA A 175 1.44 8.33 -2.76
C ALA A 175 2.45 7.73 -3.74
N SER A 176 2.08 6.67 -4.47
CA SER A 176 2.92 6.07 -5.52
C SER A 176 3.26 7.08 -6.62
N GLN A 177 2.25 7.81 -7.10
CA GLN A 177 2.36 8.78 -8.19
C GLN A 177 3.25 10.00 -7.86
N ASN A 178 3.57 10.20 -6.59
CA ASN A 178 4.40 11.31 -6.10
C ASN A 178 5.65 10.82 -5.35
N MET A 179 5.95 9.53 -5.41
CA MET A 179 7.03 8.92 -4.62
C MET A 179 8.40 9.26 -5.23
N LYS A 180 9.36 9.56 -4.36
CA LYS A 180 10.78 9.62 -4.72
C LYS A 180 11.55 8.61 -3.88
N VAL A 181 12.22 7.68 -4.57
CA VAL A 181 13.03 6.63 -3.96
C VAL A 181 14.49 7.05 -4.02
N MET A 182 15.14 7.11 -2.86
CA MET A 182 16.57 7.38 -2.72
C MET A 182 17.37 6.09 -2.62
N ARG A 183 18.20 5.80 -3.63
CA ARG A 183 19.13 4.66 -3.59
C ARG A 183 20.52 5.15 -3.19
N TRP A 184 21.10 4.57 -2.14
CA TRP A 184 22.51 4.76 -1.81
C TRP A 184 23.33 3.59 -2.34
N GLY A 185 23.91 3.78 -3.52
CA GLY A 185 24.53 2.70 -4.29
C GLY A 185 23.57 2.04 -5.29
N ASP A 186 24.07 1.01 -5.97
CA ASP A 186 23.32 0.24 -6.97
C ASP A 186 22.78 -1.07 -6.40
N ASN A 187 22.19 -1.94 -7.22
CA ASN A 187 21.80 -3.29 -6.82
C ASN A 187 22.99 -4.14 -6.36
N MET A 188 22.74 -5.12 -5.49
CA MET A 188 23.71 -6.20 -5.25
C MET A 188 24.06 -6.90 -6.57
N ARG A 189 25.36 -7.10 -6.81
CA ARG A 189 25.88 -7.65 -8.06
C ARG A 189 25.34 -9.04 -8.34
N ASN A 190 24.96 -9.26 -9.60
CA ASN A 190 24.42 -10.52 -10.13
C ASN A 190 23.05 -10.94 -9.56
N VAL A 191 22.36 -10.06 -8.82
CA VAL A 191 20.97 -10.28 -8.40
C VAL A 191 20.03 -9.85 -9.53
N ALA A 192 19.07 -10.71 -9.88
CA ALA A 192 18.14 -10.46 -10.98
C ALA A 192 16.87 -9.73 -10.50
N VAL A 193 16.16 -10.30 -9.52
CA VAL A 193 14.79 -9.85 -9.19
C VAL A 193 14.73 -8.45 -8.57
N THR A 194 15.83 -7.94 -8.00
CA THR A 194 15.89 -6.57 -7.45
C THR A 194 16.18 -5.53 -8.54
N GLU A 195 16.59 -5.95 -9.74
CA GLU A 195 16.71 -5.07 -10.91
C GLU A 195 15.34 -4.80 -11.56
N GLY A 196 15.30 -3.98 -12.60
CA GLY A 196 14.10 -3.67 -13.37
C GLY A 196 14.16 -2.28 -13.98
N ASP A 197 13.29 -2.03 -14.94
CA ASP A 197 13.20 -0.77 -15.64
C ASP A 197 12.56 0.31 -14.77
N LYS A 198 13.40 1.21 -14.26
CA LYS A 198 12.98 2.36 -13.43
C LYS A 198 12.20 3.40 -14.25
N THR A 199 12.45 3.50 -15.56
CA THR A 199 11.70 4.37 -16.47
C THR A 199 10.28 3.86 -16.61
N GLU A 200 10.14 2.54 -16.78
CA GLU A 200 8.84 1.88 -16.87
C GLU A 200 8.09 1.95 -15.54
N ALA A 201 8.79 1.79 -14.41
CA ALA A 201 8.20 1.98 -13.09
C ALA A 201 7.69 3.42 -12.88
N GLU A 202 8.42 4.44 -13.33
CA GLU A 202 7.94 5.83 -13.27
C GLU A 202 6.73 6.03 -14.19
N ARG A 203 6.70 5.39 -15.36
CA ARG A 203 5.54 5.45 -16.27
C ARG A 203 4.28 4.80 -15.70
N VAL A 204 4.42 3.62 -15.07
CA VAL A 204 3.31 2.83 -14.53
C VAL A 204 2.87 3.35 -13.17
N PHE A 205 3.81 3.55 -12.24
CA PHE A 205 3.52 3.84 -10.84
C PHE A 205 3.72 5.31 -10.47
N GLY A 206 4.34 6.13 -11.33
CA GLY A 206 4.72 7.52 -11.05
C GLY A 206 5.85 7.67 -10.02
N ALA A 207 6.38 6.55 -9.49
CA ALA A 207 7.47 6.56 -8.53
C ALA A 207 8.78 6.86 -9.25
N SER A 208 9.48 7.92 -8.84
CA SER A 208 10.78 8.28 -9.40
C SER A 208 11.90 7.65 -8.59
N ILE A 209 12.74 6.84 -9.24
CA ILE A 209 13.79 6.06 -8.59
C ILE A 209 15.16 6.54 -9.07
N ASN A 210 15.92 7.19 -8.18
CA ASN A 210 17.22 7.76 -8.50
C ASN A 210 18.30 7.32 -7.51
N THR A 211 19.55 7.36 -7.96
CA THR A 211 20.71 6.94 -7.17
C THR A 211 21.57 8.12 -6.80
N TRP A 212 21.91 8.21 -5.51
CA TRP A 212 22.93 9.08 -4.97
C TRP A 212 24.17 8.25 -4.65
N ALA A 213 25.35 8.84 -4.80
CA ALA A 213 26.58 8.14 -4.43
C ALA A 213 26.60 7.89 -2.92
N VAL A 214 27.09 6.73 -2.47
CA VAL A 214 27.24 6.47 -1.04
C VAL A 214 28.12 7.51 -0.34
N ASN A 215 29.06 8.13 -1.08
CA ASN A 215 29.90 9.20 -0.56
C ASN A 215 29.12 10.49 -0.25
N ASP A 216 27.97 10.71 -0.87
CA ASP A 216 27.07 11.80 -0.48
C ASP A 216 26.42 11.51 0.88
N LEU A 217 26.07 10.24 1.15
CA LEU A 217 25.60 9.80 2.47
C LEU A 217 26.71 9.89 3.52
N VAL A 218 27.96 9.55 3.18
CA VAL A 218 29.13 9.79 4.04
C VAL A 218 29.27 11.29 4.35
N ALA A 219 29.16 12.16 3.36
CA ALA A 219 29.24 13.60 3.57
C ALA A 219 28.07 14.13 4.41
N ALA A 220 26.88 13.55 4.29
CA ALA A 220 25.74 13.85 5.15
C ALA A 220 25.98 13.37 6.59
N TYR A 221 26.54 12.18 6.76
CA TYR A 221 26.94 11.62 8.05
C TYR A 221 27.90 12.55 8.79
N GLU A 222 28.96 13.05 8.13
CA GLU A 222 29.91 13.97 8.77
C GLU A 222 29.31 15.32 9.19
N LYS A 223 28.18 15.72 8.59
CA LYS A 223 27.47 16.98 8.93
C LYS A 223 26.47 16.82 10.07
N VAL A 224 26.15 15.60 10.50
CA VAL A 224 25.21 15.35 11.59
C VAL A 224 25.78 15.93 12.89
N LYS A 225 24.96 16.72 13.59
CA LYS A 225 25.33 17.34 14.86
C LYS A 225 25.16 16.36 16.02
N ASP A 226 26.09 16.35 16.96
CA ASP A 226 26.03 15.53 18.18
C ASP A 226 24.73 15.70 18.96
N SER A 227 24.11 16.88 18.96
CA SER A 227 22.83 17.10 19.62
C SER A 227 21.71 16.26 19.01
N GLN A 228 21.67 16.16 17.67
CA GLN A 228 20.69 15.32 16.97
C GLN A 228 20.89 13.84 17.28
N VAL A 229 22.14 13.40 17.36
CA VAL A 229 22.49 12.01 17.73
C VAL A 229 22.02 11.71 19.16
N LYS A 230 22.28 12.62 20.11
CA LYS A 230 21.83 12.47 21.50
C LYS A 230 20.31 12.42 21.62
N ASP A 231 19.59 13.28 20.90
CA ASP A 231 18.12 13.27 20.88
C ASP A 231 17.58 11.93 20.35
N LEU A 232 18.19 11.38 19.29
CA LEU A 232 17.86 10.06 18.76
C LEU A 232 18.11 8.93 19.78
N ILE A 233 19.24 8.98 20.49
CA ILE A 233 19.55 8.00 21.54
C ILE A 233 18.54 8.07 22.70
N GLU A 234 18.09 9.25 23.09
CA GLU A 234 17.03 9.38 24.11
C GLU A 234 15.69 8.80 23.61
N ASP A 235 15.35 8.99 22.34
CA ASP A 235 14.19 8.34 21.72
C ASP A 235 14.33 6.81 21.71
N TYR A 236 15.53 6.28 21.42
CA TYR A 236 15.81 4.85 21.50
C TYR A 236 15.60 4.30 22.92
N LYS A 237 16.12 4.99 23.94
CA LYS A 237 15.96 4.60 25.36
C LYS A 237 14.48 4.60 25.78
N ALA A 238 13.70 5.55 25.27
CA ALA A 238 12.27 5.62 25.56
C ALA A 238 11.49 4.46 24.95
N LYS A 239 11.82 4.07 23.71
CA LYS A 239 11.02 3.10 22.93
C LYS A 239 11.50 1.66 23.01
N TYR A 240 12.78 1.42 23.28
CA TYR A 240 13.39 0.09 23.19
C TYR A 240 14.04 -0.34 24.50
N ASP A 241 14.26 -1.64 24.64
CA ASP A 241 15.11 -2.19 25.69
C ASP A 241 16.55 -2.18 25.18
N VAL A 242 17.30 -1.13 25.52
CA VAL A 242 18.68 -0.94 25.06
C VAL A 242 19.62 -1.85 25.83
N ALA A 243 20.44 -2.62 25.11
CA ALA A 243 21.44 -3.50 25.71
C ALA A 243 22.39 -2.68 26.61
N PRO A 244 22.69 -3.11 27.85
CA PRO A 244 23.48 -2.34 28.80
C PRO A 244 24.85 -1.90 28.25
N GLU A 245 25.51 -2.76 27.47
CA GLU A 245 26.78 -2.47 26.82
C GLU A 245 26.71 -1.28 25.85
N LEU A 246 25.58 -1.05 25.17
CA LEU A 246 25.36 0.11 24.30
C LEU A 246 25.19 1.43 25.07
N LEU A 247 25.03 1.36 26.40
CA LEU A 247 24.98 2.52 27.30
C LEU A 247 26.28 2.72 28.08
N ASP A 248 27.31 1.91 27.80
CA ASP A 248 28.60 1.88 28.49
C ASP A 248 29.71 1.54 27.47
N SER A 249 30.19 0.29 27.47
CA SER A 249 31.44 -0.11 26.82
C SER A 249 31.38 -0.13 25.29
N ARG A 250 30.18 -0.06 24.72
CA ARG A 250 29.87 -0.02 23.28
C ARG A 250 29.01 1.20 22.91
N TYR A 251 29.12 2.29 23.68
CA TYR A 251 28.37 3.53 23.42
C TYR A 251 28.73 4.18 22.08
N ASP A 252 29.99 4.06 21.65
CA ASP A 252 30.45 4.63 20.38
C ASP A 252 29.72 3.99 19.18
N GLU A 253 29.45 2.69 19.20
CA GLU A 253 28.66 2.03 18.15
C GLU A 253 27.19 2.45 18.16
N LEU A 254 26.60 2.67 19.35
CA LEU A 254 25.28 3.26 19.46
C LEU A 254 25.24 4.67 18.85
N PHE A 255 26.27 5.46 19.13
CA PHE A 255 26.41 6.82 18.60
C PHE A 255 26.56 6.82 17.07
N ILE A 256 27.38 5.92 16.54
CA ILE A 256 27.53 5.70 15.09
C ILE A 256 26.17 5.38 14.47
N ALA A 257 25.42 4.43 15.03
CA ALA A 257 24.13 4.01 14.49
C ALA A 257 23.09 5.13 14.47
N ALA A 258 22.99 5.89 15.57
CA ALA A 258 22.11 7.06 15.64
C ALA A 258 22.54 8.17 14.64
N LYS A 259 23.85 8.33 14.41
CA LYS A 259 24.39 9.28 13.44
C LYS A 259 24.10 8.87 12.00
N GLU A 260 24.13 7.58 11.68
CA GLU A 260 23.70 7.05 10.37
C GLU A 260 22.20 7.26 10.14
N GLU A 261 21.33 6.92 11.11
CA GLU A 261 19.89 7.21 10.98
C GLU A 261 19.65 8.70 10.72
N ALA A 262 20.28 9.58 11.50
CA ALA A 262 20.17 11.02 11.33
C ALA A 262 20.61 11.47 9.93
N ALA A 263 21.71 10.94 9.40
CA ALA A 263 22.22 11.27 8.08
C ALA A 263 21.24 10.90 6.98
N MET A 264 20.75 9.65 7.00
CA MET A 264 19.80 9.14 6.02
C MET A 264 18.48 9.93 6.09
N VAL A 265 17.96 10.18 7.30
CA VAL A 265 16.71 10.94 7.51
C VAL A 265 16.84 12.38 7.03
N ASN A 266 17.96 13.05 7.33
CA ASN A 266 18.20 14.42 6.87
C ASN A 266 18.25 14.47 5.34
N MET A 267 19.03 13.57 4.72
CA MET A 267 19.19 13.53 3.27
C MET A 267 17.87 13.20 2.55
N MET A 268 17.08 12.25 3.07
CA MET A 268 15.75 11.95 2.51
C MET A 268 14.81 13.15 2.61
N ARG A 269 14.77 13.86 3.75
CA ARG A 269 13.93 15.06 3.90
C ARG A 269 14.34 16.19 2.97
N GLU A 270 15.64 16.48 2.89
CA GLU A 270 16.18 17.53 2.02
C GLU A 270 15.82 17.31 0.55
N ASN A 271 15.70 16.05 0.11
CA ASN A 271 15.36 15.69 -1.27
C ASN A 271 13.88 15.36 -1.48
N GLY A 272 13.06 15.40 -0.42
CA GLY A 272 11.64 15.05 -0.47
C GLY A 272 11.39 13.57 -0.79
N CYS A 273 12.30 12.67 -0.37
CA CYS A 273 12.18 11.23 -0.56
C CYS A 273 11.32 10.59 0.53
N THR A 274 10.53 9.60 0.13
CA THR A 274 9.60 8.87 1.02
C THR A 274 9.81 7.35 0.99
N ALA A 275 10.81 6.90 0.25
CA ALA A 275 11.36 5.55 0.32
C ALA A 275 12.87 5.58 0.07
N GLY A 276 13.59 4.61 0.62
CA GLY A 276 15.03 4.49 0.41
C GLY A 276 15.52 3.05 0.41
N VAL A 277 16.71 2.85 -0.16
CA VAL A 277 17.40 1.55 -0.16
C VAL A 277 18.91 1.74 -0.04
N ASP A 278 19.57 0.81 0.62
CA ASP A 278 21.04 0.73 0.69
C ASP A 278 21.58 -0.50 -0.04
N ASN A 279 22.90 -0.67 -0.04
CA ASN A 279 23.56 -1.86 -0.55
C ASN A 279 24.85 -2.12 0.23
N PHE A 280 24.94 -3.26 0.91
CA PHE A 280 26.13 -3.62 1.70
C PHE A 280 27.41 -3.78 0.85
N GLU A 281 27.30 -3.95 -0.47
CA GLU A 281 28.45 -4.01 -1.37
C GLU A 281 29.08 -2.64 -1.66
N ASP A 282 28.39 -1.54 -1.31
CA ASP A 282 28.88 -0.17 -1.44
C ASP A 282 28.53 0.67 -0.20
N LEU A 283 29.38 0.58 0.82
CA LEU A 283 29.24 1.33 2.08
C LEU A 283 30.19 2.53 2.16
N GLY A 284 30.98 2.81 1.12
CA GLY A 284 32.02 3.85 1.14
C GLY A 284 32.86 3.77 2.42
N THR A 285 32.97 4.90 3.13
CA THR A 285 33.63 4.98 4.45
C THR A 285 32.65 4.99 5.63
N LEU A 286 31.38 4.62 5.44
CA LEU A 286 30.45 4.46 6.56
C LEU A 286 31.01 3.45 7.58
N PRO A 287 30.86 3.68 8.90
CA PRO A 287 31.50 2.83 9.90
C PRO A 287 30.83 1.46 10.09
N GLN A 288 29.52 1.35 9.83
CA GLN A 288 28.75 0.11 9.87
C GLN A 288 27.74 0.06 8.70
N LEU A 289 27.07 -1.08 8.52
CA LEU A 289 25.87 -1.17 7.69
C LEU A 289 24.69 -0.56 8.47
N PRO A 290 23.90 0.37 7.91
CA PRO A 290 22.75 0.93 8.61
C PRO A 290 21.73 -0.14 9.00
N GLY A 291 21.48 -0.31 10.31
CA GLY A 291 20.52 -1.30 10.83
C GLY A 291 19.27 -0.67 11.45
N VAL A 292 19.42 -0.13 12.67
CA VAL A 292 18.30 0.47 13.42
C VAL A 292 17.60 1.61 12.67
N GLY A 293 18.33 2.40 11.88
CA GLY A 293 17.77 3.49 11.07
C GLY A 293 16.74 2.98 10.06
N PRO A 294 17.15 2.12 9.10
CA PRO A 294 16.23 1.43 8.20
C PRO A 294 15.04 0.73 8.86
N GLN A 295 15.25 0.03 10.00
CA GLN A 295 14.15 -0.60 10.74
C GLN A 295 13.12 0.43 11.24
N ARG A 296 13.55 1.66 11.52
CA ARG A 296 12.69 2.75 11.98
C ARG A 296 12.02 3.51 10.85
N PHE A 297 12.42 3.32 9.59
CA PHE A 297 11.83 4.04 8.45
C PHE A 297 10.32 3.86 8.35
N PRO A 298 9.80 2.62 8.31
CA PRO A 298 8.36 2.42 8.21
C PRO A 298 7.61 2.81 9.50
N SER A 299 8.17 2.51 10.67
CA SER A 299 7.49 2.71 11.96
C SER A 299 7.48 4.16 12.45
N GLU A 300 8.55 4.91 12.23
CA GLU A 300 8.70 6.28 12.77
C GLU A 300 8.33 7.35 11.75
N TYR A 301 8.62 7.11 10.46
CA TYR A 301 8.46 8.12 9.42
C TYR A 301 7.43 7.73 8.35
N GLY A 302 6.95 6.48 8.38
CA GLY A 302 6.08 5.91 7.35
C GLY A 302 6.77 5.71 6.01
N TRP A 303 8.10 5.77 5.97
CA TRP A 303 8.86 5.66 4.74
C TRP A 303 9.05 4.20 4.32
N GLY A 304 9.11 3.98 3.01
CA GLY A 304 9.49 2.69 2.46
C GLY A 304 10.97 2.42 2.70
N PHE A 305 11.31 1.17 3.02
CA PHE A 305 12.70 0.72 3.02
C PHE A 305 12.80 -0.68 2.45
N SER A 306 13.89 -0.94 1.73
CA SER A 306 14.36 -2.28 1.37
C SER A 306 15.89 -2.27 1.29
N ALA A 307 16.51 -3.43 1.30
CA ALA A 307 17.96 -3.58 1.24
C ALA A 307 18.45 -3.99 -0.17
N GLU A 308 19.77 -4.09 -0.35
CA GLU A 308 20.47 -4.56 -1.56
C GLU A 308 20.12 -3.84 -2.87
N GLY A 309 19.73 -2.56 -2.77
CA GLY A 309 19.33 -1.72 -3.88
C GLY A 309 17.93 -2.03 -4.42
N ASP A 310 17.14 -2.85 -3.72
CA ASP A 310 15.79 -3.27 -4.13
C ASP A 310 14.74 -2.17 -3.98
N TRP A 311 14.74 -1.27 -4.96
CA TRP A 311 13.82 -0.16 -5.00
C TRP A 311 12.35 -0.59 -5.11
N LYS A 312 12.04 -1.74 -5.73
CA LYS A 312 10.66 -2.22 -5.92
C LYS A 312 10.00 -2.55 -4.58
N THR A 313 10.69 -3.29 -3.72
CA THR A 313 10.16 -3.61 -2.39
C THR A 313 10.04 -2.37 -1.52
N SER A 314 10.97 -1.41 -1.63
CA SER A 314 10.85 -0.13 -0.89
C SER A 314 9.59 0.66 -1.28
N VAL A 315 9.22 0.64 -2.58
CA VAL A 315 7.98 1.24 -3.10
C VAL A 315 6.76 0.54 -2.48
N LEU A 316 6.74 -0.79 -2.48
CA LEU A 316 5.65 -1.57 -1.88
C LEU A 316 5.50 -1.30 -0.38
N VAL A 317 6.59 -1.22 0.38
CA VAL A 317 6.54 -0.93 1.82
C VAL A 317 5.94 0.46 2.08
N ARG A 318 6.31 1.48 1.27
CA ARG A 318 5.69 2.81 1.39
C ARG A 318 4.21 2.78 1.05
N ILE A 319 3.81 2.10 -0.03
CA ILE A 319 2.40 1.96 -0.41
C ILE A 319 1.62 1.28 0.72
N GLY A 320 2.13 0.17 1.26
CA GLY A 320 1.51 -0.54 2.38
C GLY A 320 1.37 0.33 3.63
N ALA A 321 2.40 1.11 3.97
CA ALA A 321 2.35 2.05 5.11
C ALA A 321 1.29 3.15 4.91
N VAL A 322 1.14 3.68 3.69
CA VAL A 322 0.12 4.69 3.35
C VAL A 322 -1.29 4.11 3.43
N MET A 323 -1.52 2.94 2.81
CA MET A 323 -2.84 2.29 2.86
C MET A 323 -3.24 1.95 4.30
N GLY A 324 -2.27 1.52 5.13
CA GLY A 324 -2.46 1.13 6.52
C GLY A 324 -2.54 2.26 7.54
N TYR A 325 -2.33 3.52 7.14
CA TYR A 325 -2.30 4.63 8.08
C TYR A 325 -3.58 4.71 8.94
N GLY A 326 -3.40 4.81 10.26
CA GLY A 326 -4.50 4.87 11.24
C GLY A 326 -5.13 3.51 11.61
N LEU A 327 -4.64 2.40 11.07
CA LEU A 327 -5.00 1.04 11.49
C LEU A 327 -3.93 0.46 12.43
N GLU A 328 -4.27 -0.58 13.21
CA GLU A 328 -3.27 -1.34 13.96
C GLU A 328 -2.34 -2.09 13.00
N GLY A 329 -1.05 -2.16 13.33
CA GLY A 329 -0.03 -2.79 12.48
C GLY A 329 0.60 -1.81 11.49
N GLY A 330 1.25 -2.35 10.47
CA GLY A 330 1.98 -1.55 9.49
C GLY A 330 2.64 -2.42 8.43
N ALA A 331 3.61 -1.87 7.71
CA ALA A 331 4.34 -2.55 6.63
C ALA A 331 5.85 -2.59 6.92
N SER A 332 6.54 -3.63 6.46
CA SER A 332 7.99 -3.80 6.58
C SER A 332 8.53 -4.58 5.38
N LEU A 333 9.81 -4.37 5.08
CA LEU A 333 10.63 -5.37 4.38
C LEU A 333 10.54 -6.70 5.14
N MET A 334 10.40 -7.78 4.40
CA MET A 334 10.53 -9.15 4.89
C MET A 334 11.20 -9.99 3.81
N GLU A 335 11.99 -10.97 4.22
CA GLU A 335 12.57 -11.99 3.35
C GLU A 335 12.33 -13.36 3.98
N ASP A 336 11.90 -14.34 3.17
CA ASP A 336 11.70 -15.74 3.55
C ASP A 336 13.07 -16.40 3.82
N TYR A 337 13.44 -16.58 5.09
CA TYR A 337 14.80 -17.01 5.47
C TYR A 337 14.94 -18.53 5.60
N SER A 338 13.94 -19.21 6.15
CA SER A 338 14.03 -20.66 6.40
C SER A 338 12.67 -21.30 6.64
N TYR A 339 12.46 -22.46 6.02
CA TYR A 339 11.26 -23.27 6.22
C TYR A 339 11.35 -24.22 7.43
N ASN A 340 10.19 -24.57 7.97
CA ASN A 340 9.97 -25.75 8.79
C ASN A 340 9.05 -26.73 8.03
N PHE A 341 9.56 -27.92 7.68
CA PHE A 341 8.81 -28.93 6.91
C PHE A 341 8.26 -30.09 7.76
N VAL A 342 8.14 -29.91 9.08
CA VAL A 342 7.56 -30.94 9.94
C VAL A 342 6.09 -31.15 9.54
N PRO A 343 5.66 -32.37 9.16
CA PRO A 343 4.30 -32.63 8.69
C PRO A 343 3.23 -32.17 9.69
N GLY A 344 2.28 -31.36 9.23
CA GLY A 344 1.20 -30.79 10.05
C GLY A 344 1.63 -29.58 10.90
N ASN A 345 2.87 -29.13 10.75
CA ASN A 345 3.44 -27.99 11.45
C ASN A 345 4.31 -27.14 10.53
N GLU A 346 3.95 -27.07 9.25
CA GLU A 346 4.70 -26.31 8.26
C GLU A 346 4.54 -24.79 8.47
N PHE A 347 5.64 -24.05 8.35
CA PHE A 347 5.69 -22.59 8.41
C PHE A 347 6.98 -22.05 7.79
N ASP A 348 6.99 -20.75 7.51
CA ASP A 348 8.17 -19.98 7.16
C ASP A 348 8.66 -19.16 8.36
N MET A 349 9.97 -18.94 8.42
CA MET A 349 10.62 -17.96 9.27
C MET A 349 11.25 -16.90 8.38
N GLY A 350 10.68 -15.70 8.39
CA GLY A 350 11.28 -14.56 7.71
C GLY A 350 12.02 -13.61 8.63
N SER A 351 12.97 -12.92 8.03
CA SER A 351 13.88 -11.99 8.68
C SER A 351 14.49 -11.09 7.60
N HIS A 352 15.57 -10.40 7.97
CA HIS A 352 16.56 -9.83 7.07
C HIS A 352 17.88 -9.72 7.87
N MET A 353 18.98 -9.28 7.24
CA MET A 353 20.26 -9.16 7.94
C MET A 353 20.19 -8.19 9.12
N LEU A 354 19.40 -7.13 8.99
CA LEU A 354 19.06 -6.16 10.03
C LEU A 354 17.58 -5.69 9.94
N GLU A 355 17.06 -5.45 8.74
CA GLU A 355 16.20 -4.29 8.41
C GLU A 355 14.69 -4.58 8.51
N VAL A 356 14.28 -5.49 9.39
CA VAL A 356 12.86 -5.74 9.69
C VAL A 356 12.35 -4.69 10.68
N SER A 357 11.30 -3.96 10.28
CA SER A 357 10.69 -2.88 11.05
C SER A 357 9.71 -3.41 12.10
N PRO A 358 9.67 -2.81 13.32
CA PRO A 358 8.69 -3.17 14.35
C PRO A 358 7.25 -2.75 14.01
N SER A 359 7.04 -2.04 12.88
CA SER A 359 5.72 -1.64 12.38
C SER A 359 4.75 -2.80 12.17
N ILE A 360 5.25 -4.01 11.88
CA ILE A 360 4.41 -5.22 11.74
C ILE A 360 3.77 -5.66 13.07
N GLY A 361 4.17 -5.06 14.19
CA GLY A 361 3.74 -5.41 15.54
C GLY A 361 4.68 -6.43 16.19
N THR A 362 4.95 -6.25 17.49
CA THR A 362 5.93 -7.07 18.23
C THR A 362 5.30 -7.72 19.46
N ILE A 363 5.73 -8.94 19.79
CA ILE A 363 5.23 -9.66 20.99
C ILE A 363 5.63 -8.94 22.28
N ALA A 364 6.85 -8.42 22.31
CA ALA A 364 7.42 -7.69 23.42
C ALA A 364 8.09 -6.41 22.91
N LYS A 365 8.46 -5.53 23.84
CA LYS A 365 9.23 -4.33 23.54
C LYS A 365 10.53 -4.72 22.80
N PRO A 366 10.82 -4.13 21.62
CA PRO A 366 12.02 -4.49 20.86
C PRO A 366 13.30 -4.24 21.66
N LYS A 367 14.26 -5.16 21.57
CA LYS A 367 15.59 -5.00 22.15
C LYS A 367 16.50 -4.30 21.15
N LEU A 368 17.10 -3.18 21.52
CA LEU A 368 18.17 -2.56 20.72
C LEU A 368 19.52 -3.18 21.13
N ALA A 369 20.17 -3.87 20.21
CA ALA A 369 21.34 -4.70 20.51
C ALA A 369 22.37 -4.64 19.37
N ILE A 370 23.59 -5.10 19.69
CA ILE A 370 24.73 -5.12 18.78
C ILE A 370 25.26 -6.55 18.63
N TYR A 371 25.52 -6.95 17.40
CA TYR A 371 26.06 -8.28 17.08
C TYR A 371 26.99 -8.18 15.86
N PRO A 372 27.99 -9.07 15.75
CA PRO A 372 28.85 -9.10 14.57
C PRO A 372 28.10 -9.37 13.27
N LEU A 373 28.49 -8.67 12.21
CA LEU A 373 28.03 -8.92 10.84
C LEU A 373 29.23 -8.88 9.89
N GLY A 374 29.57 -10.03 9.31
CA GLY A 374 30.68 -10.11 8.34
C GLY A 374 30.33 -9.54 6.96
N ILE A 375 29.05 -9.50 6.61
CA ILE A 375 28.54 -8.95 5.35
C ILE A 375 28.76 -7.44 5.33
N GLY A 376 29.33 -6.92 4.24
CA GLY A 376 29.73 -5.51 4.11
C GLY A 376 31.11 -5.16 4.69
N GLY A 377 31.71 -6.04 5.51
CA GLY A 377 33.09 -5.88 5.99
C GLY A 377 33.32 -4.65 6.89
N LYS A 378 32.31 -4.26 7.66
CA LYS A 378 32.31 -3.09 8.56
C LYS A 378 32.26 -3.50 10.04
N SER A 379 32.18 -2.51 10.91
CA SER A 379 32.02 -2.71 12.36
C SER A 379 30.67 -3.37 12.69
N ASP A 380 30.57 -3.98 13.87
CA ASP A 380 29.34 -4.61 14.36
C ASP A 380 28.15 -3.63 14.35
N PRO A 381 27.08 -3.88 13.56
CA PRO A 381 25.96 -2.96 13.47
C PRO A 381 24.96 -3.10 14.63
N VAL A 382 24.42 -1.97 15.05
CA VAL A 382 23.30 -1.91 16.01
C VAL A 382 21.96 -2.14 15.29
N ARG A 383 21.13 -3.03 15.84
CA ARG A 383 19.81 -3.38 15.30
C ARG A 383 18.75 -3.62 16.39
N LEU A 384 17.49 -3.50 16.01
CA LEU A 384 16.35 -3.97 16.81
C LEU A 384 16.18 -5.48 16.62
N VAL A 385 15.96 -6.17 17.74
CA VAL A 385 15.69 -7.60 17.81
C VAL A 385 14.36 -7.81 18.52
N PHE A 386 13.42 -8.43 17.83
CA PHE A 386 12.08 -8.75 18.32
C PHE A 386 11.48 -9.93 17.56
N SER A 387 10.36 -10.45 18.05
CA SER A 387 9.53 -11.40 17.31
C SER A 387 8.19 -10.74 16.94
N GLY A 388 7.75 -10.94 15.71
CA GLY A 388 6.46 -10.45 15.20
C GLY A 388 5.29 -10.96 16.03
N LYS A 389 4.32 -10.09 16.32
CA LYS A 389 3.07 -10.44 17.02
C LYS A 389 2.19 -11.29 16.09
N PRO A 390 1.46 -12.31 16.59
CA PRO A 390 0.47 -13.01 15.81
C PRO A 390 -0.58 -12.06 15.21
N ALA A 391 -0.80 -12.17 13.91
CA ALA A 391 -1.72 -11.36 13.14
C ALA A 391 -1.99 -12.02 11.78
N ASP A 392 -3.16 -11.75 11.21
CA ASP A 392 -3.35 -11.97 9.78
C ASP A 392 -2.57 -10.91 8.99
N ALA A 393 -1.96 -11.33 7.90
CA ALA A 393 -1.07 -10.50 7.12
C ALA A 393 -1.13 -10.90 5.64
N VAL A 394 -0.54 -10.06 4.80
CA VAL A 394 -0.17 -10.44 3.45
C VAL A 394 1.31 -10.15 3.24
N VAL A 395 1.96 -10.98 2.42
CA VAL A 395 3.28 -10.68 1.85
C VAL A 395 3.11 -10.38 0.37
N VAL A 396 3.67 -9.26 -0.08
CA VAL A 396 3.52 -8.79 -1.46
C VAL A 396 4.90 -8.59 -2.07
N SER A 397 5.14 -9.18 -3.25
CA SER A 397 6.33 -8.90 -4.07
C SER A 397 5.95 -8.22 -5.38
N MET A 398 6.91 -7.50 -5.96
CA MET A 398 6.80 -6.89 -7.28
C MET A 398 7.95 -7.39 -8.15
N ALA A 399 7.61 -7.99 -9.28
CA ALA A 399 8.57 -8.44 -10.30
C ALA A 399 8.40 -7.62 -11.59
N ASP A 400 9.53 -7.35 -12.24
CA ASP A 400 9.57 -6.85 -13.61
C ASP A 400 9.61 -8.06 -14.56
N GLU A 401 8.49 -8.31 -15.24
CA GLU A 401 8.31 -9.42 -16.17
C GLU A 401 8.55 -8.97 -17.63
N ARG A 402 9.46 -7.99 -17.81
CA ARG A 402 9.85 -7.34 -19.06
C ARG A 402 8.83 -6.34 -19.58
N GLU A 403 7.71 -6.81 -20.11
CA GLU A 403 6.71 -5.94 -20.77
C GLU A 403 5.70 -5.35 -19.79
N ARG A 404 5.83 -5.69 -18.49
CA ARG A 404 4.86 -5.35 -17.44
C ARG A 404 5.43 -5.64 -16.06
N PHE A 405 4.82 -5.06 -15.04
CA PHE A 405 5.01 -5.47 -13.65
C PHE A 405 3.98 -6.51 -13.23
N ARG A 406 4.41 -7.48 -12.42
CA ARG A 406 3.54 -8.41 -11.69
C ARG A 406 3.61 -8.08 -10.21
N LEU A 407 2.47 -7.85 -9.59
CA LEU A 407 2.33 -8.01 -8.14
C LEU A 407 1.97 -9.46 -7.85
N LEU A 408 2.62 -10.04 -6.85
CA LEU A 408 2.29 -11.36 -6.32
C LEU A 408 2.05 -11.22 -4.84
N MET A 409 0.92 -11.74 -4.38
CA MET A 409 0.50 -11.66 -2.98
C MET A 409 0.17 -13.05 -2.45
N ASP A 410 0.63 -13.32 -1.23
CA ASP A 410 0.25 -14.49 -0.45
C ASP A 410 -0.42 -14.04 0.85
N GLU A 411 -1.57 -14.62 1.16
CA GLU A 411 -2.25 -14.45 2.44
C GLU A 411 -1.63 -15.37 3.48
N VAL A 412 -1.17 -14.79 4.59
CA VAL A 412 -0.44 -15.53 5.62
C VAL A 412 -0.98 -15.19 7.01
N THR A 413 -0.74 -16.09 7.97
CA THR A 413 -0.99 -15.80 9.40
C THR A 413 0.33 -15.86 10.15
N ILE A 414 0.74 -14.74 10.73
CA ILE A 414 1.88 -14.67 11.65
C ILE A 414 1.52 -15.45 12.92
N VAL A 415 2.42 -16.32 13.37
CA VAL A 415 2.27 -17.14 14.57
C VAL A 415 3.46 -16.94 15.50
N GLU A 416 3.29 -17.27 16.78
CA GLU A 416 4.41 -17.20 17.72
C GLU A 416 5.50 -18.23 17.37
N PRO A 417 6.79 -17.89 17.51
CA PRO A 417 7.87 -18.86 17.43
C PRO A 417 7.70 -19.98 18.46
N GLN A 418 7.87 -21.23 18.03
CA GLN A 418 7.63 -22.41 18.88
C GLN A 418 8.77 -22.74 19.86
N GLY A 419 9.84 -21.95 19.84
CA GLY A 419 11.05 -22.22 20.62
C GLY A 419 11.88 -20.96 20.89
N SER A 420 12.94 -21.14 21.67
CA SER A 420 13.82 -20.03 22.05
C SER A 420 14.74 -19.62 20.90
N LEU A 421 14.77 -18.33 20.57
CA LEU A 421 15.60 -17.75 19.50
C LEU A 421 16.78 -16.93 20.05
N LYS A 422 17.39 -17.37 21.16
CA LYS A 422 18.45 -16.62 21.88
C LYS A 422 19.69 -16.30 21.03
N ASN A 423 20.00 -17.16 20.06
CA ASN A 423 21.18 -17.03 19.21
C ASN A 423 20.90 -16.35 17.87
N LEU A 424 19.63 -16.01 17.57
CA LEU A 424 19.28 -15.33 16.32
C LEU A 424 19.37 -13.80 16.55
N PRO A 425 20.36 -13.11 15.94
CA PRO A 425 20.68 -11.72 16.28
C PRO A 425 19.79 -10.70 15.56
N CYS A 426 18.77 -11.15 14.81
CA CYS A 426 17.90 -10.32 13.97
C CYS A 426 16.45 -10.41 14.42
N ALA A 427 15.68 -9.36 14.11
CA ALA A 427 14.23 -9.37 14.18
C ALA A 427 13.64 -10.38 13.18
N ARG A 428 12.51 -11.00 13.54
CA ARG A 428 11.92 -12.08 12.75
C ARG A 428 10.41 -12.19 12.90
N ALA A 429 9.76 -12.76 11.90
CA ALA A 429 8.38 -13.21 11.95
C ALA A 429 8.32 -14.69 11.55
N VAL A 430 7.38 -15.43 12.13
CA VAL A 430 7.09 -16.82 11.73
C VAL A 430 5.67 -16.82 11.20
N TRP A 431 5.39 -17.38 10.03
CA TRP A 431 4.04 -17.40 9.47
C TRP A 431 3.69 -18.71 8.80
N LYS A 432 2.38 -18.97 8.77
CA LYS A 432 1.78 -20.04 7.98
C LYS A 432 1.17 -19.41 6.73
N PRO A 433 1.69 -19.69 5.54
CA PRO A 433 1.05 -19.24 4.31
C PRO A 433 -0.19 -20.09 4.00
N LYS A 434 -1.14 -19.50 3.27
CA LYS A 434 -2.32 -20.21 2.78
C LYS A 434 -2.07 -20.76 1.36
N PRO A 435 -2.73 -21.85 0.95
CA PRO A 435 -3.52 -22.75 1.80
C PRO A 435 -2.63 -23.61 2.69
N ASP A 436 -1.37 -23.82 2.28
CA ASP A 436 -0.32 -24.53 3.00
C ASP A 436 1.05 -24.15 2.42
N LEU A 437 2.12 -24.40 3.18
CA LEU A 437 3.49 -24.05 2.79
C LEU A 437 3.91 -24.59 1.42
N LYS A 438 3.57 -25.85 1.10
CA LYS A 438 4.06 -26.48 -0.13
C LYS A 438 3.37 -25.88 -1.34
N THR A 439 2.05 -25.71 -1.26
CA THR A 439 1.26 -25.09 -2.32
C THR A 439 1.66 -23.64 -2.52
N ALA A 440 1.80 -22.87 -1.44
CA ALA A 440 2.19 -21.46 -1.51
C ALA A 440 3.56 -21.28 -2.15
N VAL A 441 4.59 -22.00 -1.68
CA VAL A 441 5.94 -21.95 -2.25
C VAL A 441 5.96 -22.39 -3.71
N GLN A 442 5.23 -23.45 -4.07
CA GLN A 442 5.14 -23.88 -5.47
C GLN A 442 4.53 -22.78 -6.36
N CYS A 443 3.44 -22.15 -5.93
CA CYS A 443 2.79 -21.09 -6.68
C CYS A 443 3.68 -19.85 -6.76
N TRP A 444 4.34 -19.48 -5.66
CA TRP A 444 5.23 -18.33 -5.60
C TRP A 444 6.39 -18.45 -6.58
N ILE A 445 7.05 -19.61 -6.61
CA ILE A 445 8.12 -19.92 -7.56
C ILE A 445 7.59 -19.92 -9.00
N THR A 446 6.42 -20.53 -9.24
CA THR A 446 5.79 -20.56 -10.57
C THR A 446 5.51 -19.15 -11.09
N ALA A 447 5.11 -18.23 -10.21
CA ALA A 447 4.83 -16.84 -10.56
C ALA A 447 6.08 -15.97 -10.74
N GLY A 448 7.29 -16.46 -10.40
CA GLY A 448 8.51 -15.65 -10.43
C GLY A 448 8.62 -14.65 -9.29
N GLY A 449 7.97 -14.92 -8.14
CA GLY A 449 7.96 -14.03 -6.99
C GLY A 449 9.35 -13.72 -6.43
N SER A 450 9.54 -12.50 -5.94
CA SER A 450 10.78 -12.09 -5.27
C SER A 450 10.95 -12.77 -3.92
N HIS A 451 12.20 -12.86 -3.44
CA HIS A 451 12.52 -13.24 -2.06
C HIS A 451 12.31 -12.06 -1.11
N HIS A 452 12.43 -10.82 -1.60
CA HIS A 452 12.03 -9.63 -0.85
C HIS A 452 10.54 -9.37 -1.02
N THR A 453 9.87 -9.18 0.10
CA THR A 453 8.45 -8.86 0.18
C THR A 453 8.19 -7.67 1.06
N CYS A 454 7.10 -6.97 0.77
CA CYS A 454 6.43 -6.13 1.75
C CYS A 454 5.47 -7.00 2.56
N MET A 455 5.81 -7.29 3.81
CA MET A 455 4.84 -7.83 4.77
C MET A 455 4.02 -6.68 5.36
N THR A 456 2.69 -6.79 5.33
CA THR A 456 1.81 -5.84 6.02
C THR A 456 0.78 -6.55 6.90
N THR A 457 0.60 -6.02 8.11
CA THR A 457 -0.37 -6.47 9.12
C THR A 457 -1.53 -5.50 9.33
N SER A 458 -1.53 -4.38 8.57
CA SER A 458 -2.53 -3.31 8.69
C SER A 458 -3.59 -3.34 7.60
N VAL A 459 -3.25 -3.82 6.41
CA VAL A 459 -4.18 -3.92 5.26
C VAL A 459 -4.11 -5.31 4.66
N GLY A 460 -5.28 -5.86 4.34
CA GLY A 460 -5.42 -7.18 3.75
C GLY A 460 -5.54 -7.17 2.22
N ARG A 461 -5.92 -8.32 1.68
CA ARG A 461 -6.07 -8.59 0.24
C ARG A 461 -6.88 -7.55 -0.53
N GLU A 462 -8.06 -7.16 -0.04
CA GLU A 462 -8.97 -6.28 -0.79
C GLU A 462 -8.32 -4.92 -1.12
N ALA A 463 -7.49 -4.37 -0.22
CA ALA A 463 -6.79 -3.11 -0.45
C ALA A 463 -5.76 -3.24 -1.60
N TRP A 464 -5.04 -4.36 -1.66
CA TRP A 464 -4.06 -4.64 -2.72
C TRP A 464 -4.72 -4.98 -4.05
N GLU A 465 -5.86 -5.68 -4.04
CA GLU A 465 -6.67 -5.89 -5.24
C GLU A 465 -7.21 -4.57 -5.81
N ASP A 466 -7.64 -3.66 -4.93
CA ASP A 466 -8.08 -2.33 -5.32
C ASP A 466 -6.91 -1.49 -5.85
N PHE A 467 -5.75 -1.54 -5.20
CA PHE A 467 -4.53 -0.87 -5.68
C PHE A 467 -4.09 -1.39 -7.05
N ALA A 468 -3.99 -2.70 -7.23
CA ALA A 468 -3.58 -3.30 -8.51
C ALA A 468 -4.55 -2.95 -9.64
N ARG A 469 -5.86 -2.94 -9.35
CA ARG A 469 -6.89 -2.52 -10.31
C ARG A 469 -6.76 -1.04 -10.69
N ILE A 470 -6.43 -0.18 -9.72
CA ILE A 470 -6.19 1.25 -9.97
C ILE A 470 -4.93 1.45 -10.82
N ALA A 471 -3.85 0.76 -10.48
CA ALA A 471 -2.57 0.83 -11.18
C ALA A 471 -2.59 0.11 -12.55
N GLY A 472 -3.60 -0.71 -12.83
CA GLY A 472 -3.73 -1.46 -14.07
C GLY A 472 -2.69 -2.56 -14.24
N VAL A 473 -2.11 -3.05 -13.13
CA VAL A 473 -1.08 -4.10 -13.12
C VAL A 473 -1.68 -5.45 -12.74
N GLU A 474 -1.00 -6.54 -13.10
CA GLU A 474 -1.38 -7.88 -12.67
C GLU A 474 -1.23 -8.01 -11.15
N LEU A 475 -2.19 -8.67 -10.51
CA LEU A 475 -2.05 -9.20 -9.16
C LEU A 475 -2.35 -10.71 -9.18
N ALA A 476 -1.31 -11.52 -9.02
CA ALA A 476 -1.45 -12.95 -8.77
C ALA A 476 -1.66 -13.16 -7.26
N VAL A 477 -2.68 -13.92 -6.87
CA VAL A 477 -3.07 -14.11 -5.46
C VAL A 477 -2.95 -15.58 -5.07
N ILE A 478 -2.29 -15.83 -3.96
CA ILE A 478 -2.22 -17.12 -3.27
C ILE A 478 -3.04 -16.97 -1.97
N ASP A 479 -4.04 -17.83 -1.80
CA ASP A 479 -5.03 -17.79 -0.71
C ASP A 479 -5.47 -19.20 -0.29
N GLU A 480 -6.45 -19.32 0.62
CA GLU A 480 -6.94 -20.63 1.08
C GLU A 480 -7.58 -21.51 -0.01
N ASN A 481 -7.96 -20.94 -1.15
CA ASN A 481 -8.63 -21.64 -2.25
C ASN A 481 -7.67 -22.00 -3.39
N THR A 482 -6.41 -21.57 -3.29
CA THR A 482 -5.41 -21.73 -4.34
C THR A 482 -5.02 -23.19 -4.50
N ASN A 483 -4.92 -23.64 -5.75
CA ASN A 483 -4.29 -24.90 -6.09
C ASN A 483 -3.33 -24.67 -7.26
N ALA A 484 -2.16 -25.32 -7.22
CA ALA A 484 -1.06 -25.01 -8.13
C ALA A 484 -1.43 -25.11 -9.61
N ARG A 485 -2.23 -26.11 -10.00
CA ARG A 485 -2.64 -26.31 -11.38
C ARG A 485 -3.52 -25.17 -11.90
N GLN A 486 -4.50 -24.75 -11.11
CA GLN A 486 -5.39 -23.65 -11.50
C GLN A 486 -4.62 -22.33 -11.52
N PHE A 487 -3.75 -22.11 -10.52
CA PHE A 487 -2.90 -20.94 -10.44
C PHE A 487 -1.98 -20.79 -11.66
N GLU A 488 -1.29 -21.86 -12.09
CA GLU A 488 -0.46 -21.86 -13.30
C GLU A 488 -1.27 -21.46 -14.55
N LYS A 489 -2.48 -22.03 -14.70
CA LYS A 489 -3.38 -21.68 -15.81
C LYS A 489 -3.84 -20.22 -15.73
N GLU A 490 -4.09 -19.69 -14.55
CA GLU A 490 -4.45 -18.28 -14.36
C GLU A 490 -3.31 -17.35 -14.74
N LEU A 491 -2.06 -17.71 -14.42
CA LEU A 491 -0.88 -16.97 -14.88
C LEU A 491 -0.76 -16.96 -16.41
N GLU A 492 -1.01 -18.09 -17.09
CA GLU A 492 -1.00 -18.15 -18.56
C GLU A 492 -2.07 -17.24 -19.19
N LEU A 493 -3.28 -17.24 -18.63
CA LEU A 493 -4.39 -16.39 -19.08
C LEU A 493 -4.11 -14.91 -18.80
N SER A 494 -3.55 -14.62 -17.63
CA SER A 494 -3.16 -13.29 -17.20
C SER A 494 -2.05 -12.73 -18.09
N GLU A 495 -1.04 -13.53 -18.43
CA GLU A 495 0.02 -13.17 -19.37
C GLU A 495 -0.55 -12.73 -20.72
N MET A 496 -1.49 -13.52 -21.27
CA MET A 496 -2.16 -13.16 -22.52
C MET A 496 -2.97 -11.85 -22.37
N TYR A 497 -3.73 -11.71 -21.27
CA TYR A 497 -4.55 -10.54 -21.03
C TYR A 497 -3.70 -9.26 -20.95
N HIS A 498 -2.66 -9.24 -20.11
CA HIS A 498 -1.85 -8.04 -19.89
C HIS A 498 -1.03 -7.66 -21.13
N ARG A 499 -0.50 -8.62 -21.88
CA ARG A 499 0.17 -8.33 -23.17
C ARG A 499 -0.76 -7.71 -24.22
N LEU A 500 -2.03 -8.13 -24.26
CA LEU A 500 -3.00 -7.60 -25.23
C LEU A 500 -3.66 -6.30 -24.77
N ASN A 501 -3.87 -6.14 -23.47
CA ASN A 501 -4.61 -5.03 -22.91
C ASN A 501 -3.76 -3.75 -22.84
N ASN A 502 -2.42 -3.84 -22.86
CA ASN A 502 -1.41 -2.76 -23.01
C ASN A 502 -1.87 -1.33 -22.63
N ARG A 503 -2.54 -1.23 -21.47
CA ARG A 503 -3.18 0.00 -20.99
C ARG A 503 -2.25 0.88 -20.19
N HIS A 504 -1.14 0.28 -19.80
CA HIS A 504 0.07 0.96 -19.47
C HIS A 504 1.00 0.52 -20.55
#